data_AF-A0A4Q7IM72-F1
#
_entry.id   AF-A0A4Q7IM72-F1
#
_cell.length_a   1.000
_cell.length_b   1.000
_cell.length_c   1.000
_cell.angle_alpha   90.00
_cell.angle_beta   90.00
_cell.angle_gamma   90.00
#
_symmetry.space_group_name_H-M   'P 1'
#
loop_
_entity.id
_entity.type
_entity.pdbx_description
1 polymer ?
#
loop_
_entity_poly.entity_id
_entity_poly.type
_entity_poly.pdbx_seq_one_letter_code
_entity_poly.pdbx_strand_id
1 'polypeptide(L)'
;MAETGNIETLAKLVSKDIFQWFKWKACPLTDVNWDCVLDEHTNKKTHPSDVVYYYNEPYSGKTTYINTDLKSYKKGSISSTSISKALSSLALSIECANISPSWQEKFIVDETTFGIVKGLLFLFNHDDEFDKDLEEVINEIDFDKIGIPPSVSLTLFDPLKIKLLVDIAHDLRGLAV
;
A
#
# COMPACT_ATOMS: atom_id res chain seq x y z
N MET A 1 11.37 21.59 5.74
CA MET A 1 10.20 20.83 6.24
C MET A 1 8.94 20.99 5.37
N ALA A 2 9.02 21.61 4.17
CA ALA A 2 7.87 21.82 3.29
C ALA A 2 7.88 20.95 2.00
N GLU A 3 9.02 20.36 1.63
CA GLU A 3 9.15 19.61 0.37
C GLU A 3 8.59 18.17 0.47
N THR A 4 8.77 17.49 1.60
CA THR A 4 8.32 16.11 1.79
C THR A 4 6.79 15.98 1.81
N GLY A 5 6.10 16.96 2.41
CA GLY A 5 4.63 16.94 2.48
C GLY A 5 3.94 17.12 1.12
N ASN A 6 4.53 17.91 0.22
CA ASN A 6 4.00 18.10 -1.13
C ASN A 6 4.14 16.82 -1.97
N ILE A 7 5.26 16.11 -1.81
CA ILE A 7 5.52 14.85 -2.53
C ILE A 7 4.57 13.75 -2.05
N GLU A 8 4.39 13.62 -0.73
CA GLU A 8 3.47 12.63 -0.14
C GLU A 8 2.01 12.91 -0.55
N THR A 9 1.62 14.19 -0.59
CA THR A 9 0.30 14.62 -1.08
C THR A 9 0.10 14.22 -2.54
N LEU A 10 1.14 14.33 -3.37
CA LEU A 10 1.08 13.93 -4.77
C LEU A 10 0.89 12.41 -4.91
N ALA A 11 1.62 11.61 -4.14
CA ALA A 11 1.44 10.15 -4.13
C ALA A 11 0.01 9.74 -3.75
N LYS A 12 -0.57 10.37 -2.73
CA LYS A 12 -1.97 10.17 -2.31
C LYS A 12 -2.98 10.54 -3.40
N LEU A 13 -2.74 11.66 -4.09
CA LEU A 13 -3.59 12.11 -5.17
C LEU A 13 -3.56 11.14 -6.34
N VAL A 14 -2.36 10.72 -6.76
CA VAL A 14 -2.15 9.77 -7.86
C VAL A 14 -2.78 8.41 -7.53
N SER A 15 -2.52 7.85 -6.35
CA SER A 15 -3.10 6.55 -5.96
C SER A 15 -4.63 6.62 -5.91
N LYS A 16 -5.20 7.72 -5.40
CA LYS A 16 -6.65 7.92 -5.39
C LYS A 16 -7.23 8.07 -6.80
N ASP A 17 -6.59 8.84 -7.68
CA ASP A 17 -7.08 9.03 -9.05
C ASP A 17 -7.04 7.73 -9.85
N ILE A 18 -6.02 6.89 -9.66
CA ILE A 18 -5.94 5.56 -10.29
C ILE A 18 -7.05 4.65 -9.75
N PHE A 19 -7.10 4.43 -8.44
CA PHE A 19 -7.91 3.36 -7.84
C PHE A 19 -9.42 3.58 -7.94
N GLN A 20 -9.90 4.81 -8.04
CA GLN A 20 -11.33 5.07 -8.28
C GLN A 20 -11.85 4.45 -9.59
N TRP A 21 -11.01 4.36 -10.64
CA TRP A 21 -11.39 3.75 -11.92
C TRP A 21 -11.54 2.23 -11.81
N PHE A 22 -10.82 1.61 -10.88
CA PHE A 22 -10.92 0.19 -10.54
C PHE A 22 -12.04 -0.11 -9.52
N LYS A 23 -12.92 0.87 -9.26
CA LYS A 23 -14.04 0.78 -8.29
C LYS A 23 -13.60 0.57 -6.85
N TRP A 24 -12.34 0.83 -6.55
CA TRP A 24 -11.85 0.86 -5.18
C TRP A 24 -12.24 2.19 -4.54
N LYS A 25 -12.49 2.16 -3.25
CA LYS A 25 -12.85 3.34 -2.45
C LYS A 25 -11.78 3.55 -1.39
N ALA A 26 -11.42 4.81 -1.15
CA ALA A 26 -10.53 5.16 -0.05
C ALA A 26 -11.34 5.31 1.24
N CYS A 27 -10.81 4.78 2.34
CA CYS A 27 -11.33 5.12 3.67
C CYS A 27 -11.07 6.60 3.98
N PRO A 28 -11.97 7.28 4.73
CA PRO A 28 -11.79 8.69 5.07
C PRO A 28 -10.58 8.98 5.96
N LEU A 29 -10.20 8.02 6.80
CA LEU A 29 -9.04 8.13 7.68
C LEU A 29 -7.76 7.85 6.89
N THR A 30 -6.84 8.80 6.96
CA THR A 30 -5.48 8.72 6.39
C THR A 30 -4.47 9.08 7.47
N ASP A 31 -3.25 8.58 7.35
CA ASP A 31 -2.12 8.91 8.23
C ASP A 31 -2.38 8.63 9.71
N VAL A 32 -3.08 7.52 9.98
CA VAL A 32 -3.44 7.12 11.35
C VAL A 32 -2.55 5.98 11.83
N ASN A 33 -2.17 6.08 13.10
CA ASN A 33 -1.59 4.95 13.83
C ASN A 33 -2.70 4.18 14.56
N TRP A 34 -2.50 2.88 14.68
CA TRP A 34 -3.38 1.96 15.39
C TRP A 34 -2.57 0.95 16.18
N ASP A 35 -3.20 0.33 17.16
CA ASP A 35 -2.49 -0.44 18.18
C ASP A 35 -2.04 -1.81 17.65
N CYS A 36 -0.79 -2.15 17.94
CA CYS A 36 -0.28 -3.50 17.73
C CYS A 36 -0.83 -4.42 18.83
N VAL A 37 -1.42 -5.53 18.43
CA VAL A 37 -2.03 -6.53 19.33
C VAL A 37 -1.29 -7.88 19.34
N LEU A 38 -0.20 -8.00 18.59
CA LEU A 38 0.63 -9.21 18.54
C LEU A 38 1.89 -9.02 19.39
N ASP A 39 2.10 -9.93 20.34
CA ASP A 39 3.27 -9.91 21.23
C ASP A 39 4.57 -10.27 20.49
N GLU A 40 4.46 -11.03 19.40
CA GLU A 40 5.57 -11.39 18.51
C GLU A 40 6.22 -10.14 17.90
N HIS A 41 5.47 -9.05 17.76
CA HIS A 41 5.95 -7.75 17.31
C HIS A 41 6.65 -6.98 18.45
N THR A 42 7.59 -7.63 19.11
CA THR A 42 8.33 -7.19 20.32
C THR A 42 8.86 -5.75 20.30
N ASN A 43 9.05 -5.14 19.12
CA ASN A 43 9.55 -3.76 18.96
C ASN A 43 8.52 -2.76 18.39
N LYS A 44 7.23 -3.12 18.29
CA LYS A 44 6.18 -2.27 17.72
C LYS A 44 5.00 -2.16 18.68
N LYS A 45 4.71 -0.94 19.12
CA LYS A 45 3.48 -0.64 19.89
C LYS A 45 2.31 -0.25 18.99
N THR A 46 2.63 0.35 17.85
CA THR A 46 1.65 0.83 16.88
C THR A 46 2.12 0.53 15.47
N HIS A 47 1.16 0.45 14.56
CA HIS A 47 1.39 0.36 13.12
C HIS A 47 0.80 1.58 12.42
N PRO A 48 1.50 2.15 11.42
CA PRO A 48 0.96 3.23 10.60
C PRO A 48 0.13 2.70 9.42
N SER A 49 -0.82 3.53 8.98
CA SER A 49 -1.57 3.35 7.74
C SER A 49 -1.69 4.71 7.03
N ASP A 50 -1.00 4.88 5.89
CA ASP A 50 -1.06 6.13 5.13
C ASP A 50 -2.44 6.30 4.48
N VAL A 51 -2.89 5.27 3.77
CA VAL A 51 -4.22 5.20 3.18
C VAL A 51 -4.70 3.74 3.15
N VAL A 52 -5.98 3.55 3.47
CA VAL A 52 -6.63 2.25 3.31
C VAL A 52 -7.62 2.33 2.17
N TYR A 53 -7.49 1.44 1.19
CA TYR A 53 -8.48 1.26 0.14
C TYR A 53 -9.33 0.02 0.42
N TYR A 54 -10.52 -0.04 -0.16
CA TYR A 54 -11.35 -1.23 -0.10
C TYR A 54 -12.17 -1.41 -1.38
N TYR A 55 -12.47 -2.66 -1.68
CA TYR A 55 -13.37 -3.05 -2.76
C TYR A 55 -14.11 -4.32 -2.41
N ASN A 56 -15.28 -4.50 -3.02
CA ASN A 56 -16.05 -5.74 -2.90
C ASN A 56 -15.50 -6.74 -3.93
N GLU A 57 -15.06 -7.88 -3.45
CA GLU A 57 -14.63 -9.00 -4.28
C GLU A 57 -15.84 -9.51 -5.09
N PRO A 58 -15.75 -9.54 -6.44
CA PRO A 58 -16.91 -9.77 -7.31
C PRO A 58 -17.52 -11.16 -7.14
N TYR A 59 -16.75 -12.14 -6.66
CA TYR A 59 -17.17 -13.55 -6.61
C TYR A 59 -17.39 -14.09 -5.19
N SER A 60 -16.90 -13.43 -4.15
CA SER A 60 -17.02 -13.94 -2.76
C SER A 60 -18.04 -13.19 -1.92
N GLY A 61 -18.50 -12.00 -2.36
CA GLY A 61 -19.34 -11.12 -1.56
C GLY A 61 -18.62 -10.55 -0.33
N LYS A 62 -17.30 -10.72 -0.25
CA LYS A 62 -16.46 -10.17 0.80
C LYS A 62 -15.82 -8.85 0.38
N THR A 63 -15.58 -7.98 1.34
CA THR A 63 -14.84 -6.73 1.15
C THR A 63 -13.38 -6.99 1.49
N THR A 64 -12.50 -6.78 0.51
CA THR A 64 -11.05 -6.77 0.70
C THR A 64 -10.62 -5.36 1.01
N TYR A 65 -9.82 -5.21 2.06
CA TYR A 65 -9.18 -3.97 2.44
C TYR A 65 -7.70 -4.03 2.07
N ILE A 66 -7.14 -2.90 1.65
CA ILE A 66 -5.75 -2.77 1.25
C ILE A 66 -5.12 -1.69 2.10
N ASN A 67 -4.30 -2.10 3.07
CA ASN A 67 -3.48 -1.21 3.85
C ASN A 67 -2.26 -0.80 3.01
N THR A 68 -2.18 0.48 2.67
CA THR A 68 -1.19 0.99 1.72
C THR A 68 -0.12 1.79 2.43
N ASP A 69 1.14 1.46 2.14
CA ASP A 69 2.31 2.25 2.51
C ASP A 69 2.77 3.02 1.27
N LEU A 70 2.71 4.35 1.32
CA LEU A 70 3.13 5.23 0.24
C LEU A 70 4.58 5.61 0.47
N LYS A 71 5.46 5.23 -0.46
CA LYS A 71 6.87 5.61 -0.42
C LYS A 71 7.20 6.40 -1.67
N SER A 72 7.58 7.65 -1.45
CA SER A 72 8.04 8.51 -2.53
C SER A 72 9.56 8.51 -2.55
N TYR A 73 10.13 8.46 -3.75
CA TYR A 73 11.58 8.43 -3.93
C TYR A 73 11.99 9.25 -5.14
N LYS A 74 13.26 9.65 -5.14
CA LYS A 74 13.96 10.29 -6.26
C LYS A 74 15.09 9.37 -6.72
N LYS A 75 15.66 9.62 -7.90
CA LYS A 75 16.79 8.86 -8.42
C LYS A 75 17.92 8.70 -7.40
N GLY A 76 18.41 7.47 -7.29
CA GLY A 76 19.47 7.10 -6.35
C GLY A 76 19.11 7.17 -4.86
N SER A 77 17.87 7.49 -4.47
CA SER A 77 17.44 7.47 -3.07
C SER A 77 16.81 6.15 -2.63
N ILE A 78 16.64 5.21 -3.56
CA ILE A 78 16.03 3.91 -3.32
C ILE A 78 17.09 2.80 -3.32
N SER A 79 16.94 1.86 -2.38
CA SER A 79 17.86 0.71 -2.25
C SER A 79 17.08 -0.55 -1.88
N SER A 80 17.64 -1.72 -2.20
CA SER A 80 17.04 -3.02 -1.90
C SER A 80 16.76 -3.15 -0.40
N THR A 81 17.70 -2.69 0.43
CA THR A 81 17.55 -2.63 1.89
C THR A 81 16.37 -1.75 2.34
N SER A 82 16.14 -0.60 1.70
CA SER A 82 15.02 0.28 2.05
C SER A 82 13.67 -0.33 1.71
N ILE A 83 13.56 -0.99 0.55
CA ILE A 83 12.34 -1.67 0.11
C ILE A 83 12.08 -2.89 0.99
N SER A 84 13.08 -3.72 1.26
CA SER A 84 12.95 -4.89 2.14
C SER A 84 12.47 -4.51 3.54
N LYS A 85 12.98 -3.39 4.10
CA LYS A 85 12.52 -2.86 5.39
C LYS A 85 11.07 -2.38 5.33
N ALA A 86 10.68 -1.68 4.26
CA ALA A 86 9.29 -1.24 4.07
C ALA A 86 8.34 -2.44 3.95
N LEU A 87 8.68 -3.44 3.13
CA LEU A 87 7.92 -4.68 2.97
C LEU A 87 7.82 -5.46 4.30
N SER A 88 8.92 -5.59 5.04
CA SER A 88 8.92 -6.26 6.36
C SER A 88 7.99 -5.53 7.33
N SER A 89 8.10 -4.20 7.42
CA SER A 89 7.24 -3.43 8.32
C SER A 89 5.76 -3.47 7.90
N LEU A 90 5.50 -3.46 6.60
CA LEU A 90 4.15 -3.61 6.05
C LEU A 90 3.61 -5.01 6.38
N ALA A 91 4.38 -6.07 6.22
CA ALA A 91 3.96 -7.44 6.53
C ALA A 91 3.43 -7.58 7.97
N LEU A 92 4.19 -7.08 8.95
CA LEU A 92 3.78 -7.07 10.35
C LEU A 92 2.48 -6.27 10.56
N SER A 93 2.35 -5.12 9.87
CA SER A 93 1.12 -4.34 9.95
C SER A 93 -0.08 -5.09 9.37
N ILE A 94 0.08 -5.88 8.29
CA ILE A 94 -1.03 -6.63 7.70
C ILE A 94 -1.45 -7.80 8.58
N GLU A 95 -0.47 -8.52 9.12
CA GLU A 95 -0.73 -9.62 10.04
C GLU A 95 -1.56 -9.14 11.23
N CYS A 96 -1.18 -8.00 11.80
CA CYS A 96 -1.87 -7.42 12.93
C CYS A 96 -3.21 -6.76 12.55
N ALA A 97 -3.33 -6.15 11.36
CA ALA A 97 -4.56 -5.47 10.92
C ALA A 97 -5.74 -6.45 10.76
N ASN A 98 -5.46 -7.71 10.40
CA ASN A 98 -6.49 -8.75 10.28
C ASN A 98 -7.15 -9.11 11.63
N ILE A 99 -6.50 -8.80 12.76
CA ILE A 99 -6.99 -9.18 14.09
C ILE A 99 -7.14 -8.00 15.07
N SER A 100 -6.60 -6.82 14.74
CA SER A 100 -6.59 -5.65 15.63
C SER A 100 -7.95 -4.95 15.68
N PRO A 101 -8.62 -4.88 16.84
CA PRO A 101 -9.87 -4.12 16.99
C PRO A 101 -9.67 -2.64 16.68
N SER A 102 -8.54 -2.07 17.11
CA SER A 102 -8.17 -0.65 16.87
C SER A 102 -8.08 -0.34 15.37
N TRP A 103 -7.66 -1.30 14.55
CA TRP A 103 -7.68 -1.17 13.09
C TRP A 103 -9.10 -1.31 12.54
N GLN A 104 -9.82 -2.35 12.96
CA GLN A 104 -11.15 -2.67 12.45
C GLN A 104 -12.15 -1.53 12.68
N GLU A 105 -12.16 -0.95 13.89
CA GLU A 105 -13.01 0.20 14.25
C GLU A 105 -12.76 1.44 13.37
N LYS A 106 -11.54 1.59 12.86
CA LYS A 106 -11.16 2.75 12.03
C LYS A 106 -11.56 2.58 10.57
N PHE A 107 -11.47 1.36 10.05
CA PHE A 107 -11.46 1.15 8.60
C PHE A 107 -12.57 0.25 8.06
N ILE A 108 -13.14 -0.65 8.87
CA ILE A 108 -14.21 -1.52 8.39
C ILE A 108 -15.48 -0.69 8.19
N VAL A 109 -16.00 -0.72 6.97
CA VAL A 109 -17.25 -0.04 6.58
C VAL A 109 -18.47 -0.91 6.85
N ASP A 110 -18.31 -2.23 6.71
CA ASP A 110 -19.34 -3.23 6.97
C ASP A 110 -18.66 -4.50 7.52
N GLU A 111 -18.95 -4.82 8.78
CA GLU A 111 -18.40 -5.99 9.47
C GLU A 111 -18.95 -7.30 8.88
N THR A 112 -20.17 -7.30 8.34
CA THR A 112 -20.82 -8.52 7.82
C THR A 112 -20.14 -9.02 6.54
N THR A 113 -19.59 -8.10 5.75
CA THR A 113 -18.86 -8.41 4.53
C THR A 113 -17.36 -8.44 4.73
N PHE A 114 -16.83 -8.21 5.94
CA PHE A 114 -15.39 -8.23 6.17
C PHE A 114 -14.76 -9.54 5.69
N GLY A 115 -13.74 -9.40 4.84
CA GLY A 115 -12.99 -10.49 4.25
C GLY A 115 -11.59 -10.57 4.84
N ILE A 116 -10.67 -9.80 4.28
CA ILE A 116 -9.25 -9.82 4.63
C ILE A 116 -8.60 -8.45 4.40
N VAL A 117 -7.54 -8.16 5.13
CA VAL A 117 -6.62 -7.06 4.87
C VAL A 117 -5.41 -7.57 4.09
N LYS A 118 -5.12 -6.94 2.95
CA LYS A 118 -3.92 -7.15 2.13
C LYS A 118 -3.02 -5.91 2.24
N GLY A 119 -1.74 -6.05 1.93
CA GLY A 119 -0.79 -4.94 1.92
C GLY A 119 -0.40 -4.49 0.52
N LEU A 120 -0.23 -3.18 0.35
CA LEU A 120 0.27 -2.58 -0.87
C LEU A 120 1.41 -1.60 -0.54
N LEU A 121 2.60 -1.87 -1.06
CA LEU A 121 3.69 -0.90 -1.09
C LEU A 121 3.64 -0.15 -2.43
N PHE A 122 3.41 1.15 -2.38
CA PHE A 122 3.29 2.01 -3.56
C PHE A 122 4.53 2.91 -3.68
N LEU A 123 5.40 2.58 -4.65
CA LEU A 123 6.67 3.28 -4.88
C LEU A 123 6.48 4.37 -5.93
N PHE A 124 6.23 5.59 -5.48
CA PHE A 124 6.01 6.74 -6.34
C PHE A 124 7.33 7.45 -6.68
N ASN A 125 7.64 7.57 -7.98
CA ASN A 125 8.72 8.43 -8.45
C ASN A 125 8.21 9.87 -8.60
N HIS A 126 8.89 10.84 -7.98
CA HIS A 126 8.46 12.25 -8.02
C HIS A 126 9.39 13.17 -8.84
N ASP A 127 10.54 12.69 -9.31
CA ASP A 127 11.46 13.51 -10.12
C ASP A 127 11.40 13.19 -11.62
N ASP A 128 10.55 12.24 -12.02
CA ASP A 128 10.39 11.73 -13.40
C ASP A 128 11.71 11.23 -14.04
N GLU A 129 12.79 11.13 -13.25
CA GLU A 129 14.01 10.47 -13.65
C GLU A 129 13.84 8.99 -13.39
N PHE A 130 13.18 8.32 -14.34
CA PHE A 130 12.93 6.89 -14.28
C PHE A 130 14.25 6.11 -14.11
N ASP A 131 14.36 5.36 -13.01
CA ASP A 131 15.58 4.67 -12.61
C ASP A 131 15.60 3.26 -13.20
N LYS A 132 16.47 3.01 -14.20
CA LYS A 132 16.70 1.65 -14.73
C LYS A 132 17.22 0.72 -13.64
N ASP A 133 17.89 1.27 -12.63
CA ASP A 133 18.45 0.52 -11.53
C ASP A 133 17.35 0.04 -10.57
N LEU A 134 16.11 0.56 -10.65
CA LEU A 134 15.03 0.11 -9.75
C LEU A 134 14.65 -1.36 -9.98
N GLU A 135 14.60 -1.81 -11.23
CA GLU A 135 14.33 -3.21 -11.54
C GLU A 135 15.45 -4.10 -11.00
N GLU A 136 16.70 -3.66 -11.15
CA GLU A 136 17.87 -4.34 -10.58
C GLU A 136 17.79 -4.37 -9.04
N VAL A 137 17.47 -3.24 -8.41
CA VAL A 137 17.28 -3.10 -6.97
C VAL A 137 16.16 -4.01 -6.44
N ILE A 138 15.05 -4.15 -7.16
CA ILE A 138 13.96 -5.06 -6.78
C ILE A 138 14.39 -6.52 -6.97
N ASN A 139 15.12 -6.84 -8.04
CA ASN A 139 15.62 -8.19 -8.30
C ASN A 139 16.69 -8.64 -7.29
N GLU A 140 17.42 -7.69 -6.69
CA GLU A 140 18.35 -7.96 -5.58
C GLU A 140 17.63 -8.32 -4.27
N ILE A 141 16.33 -8.04 -4.15
CA ILE A 141 15.58 -8.33 -2.93
C ILE A 141 15.34 -9.83 -2.82
N ASP A 142 15.94 -10.41 -1.81
CA ASP A 142 15.66 -11.77 -1.38
C ASP A 142 14.36 -11.79 -0.55
N PHE A 143 13.23 -12.00 -1.22
CA PHE A 143 11.91 -12.03 -0.59
C PHE A 143 11.76 -13.15 0.46
N ASP A 144 12.51 -14.25 0.33
CA ASP A 144 12.50 -15.34 1.31
C ASP A 144 13.11 -14.89 2.65
N LYS A 145 14.05 -13.94 2.62
CA LYS A 145 14.65 -13.35 3.82
C LYS A 145 13.79 -12.29 4.51
N ILE A 146 12.76 -11.77 3.85
CA ILE A 146 11.86 -10.76 4.44
C ILE A 146 10.98 -11.38 5.55
N GLY A 147 10.80 -12.71 5.54
CA GLY A 147 10.05 -13.41 6.60
C GLY A 147 8.57 -13.02 6.61
N ILE A 148 7.95 -12.94 5.44
CA ILE A 148 6.52 -12.61 5.32
C ILE A 148 5.70 -13.81 5.85
N PRO A 149 4.80 -13.60 6.83
CA PRO A 149 3.94 -14.66 7.33
C PRO A 149 3.06 -15.25 6.21
N PRO A 150 2.79 -16.57 6.17
CA PRO A 150 1.98 -17.19 5.11
C PRO A 150 0.54 -16.64 5.00
N SER A 151 0.02 -16.06 6.08
CA SER A 151 -1.29 -15.41 6.14
C SER A 151 -1.33 -14.02 5.49
N VAL A 152 -0.16 -13.44 5.20
CA VAL A 152 -0.01 -12.08 4.70
C VAL A 152 0.16 -12.08 3.18
N SER A 153 -0.67 -11.28 2.51
CA SER A 153 -0.52 -10.99 1.08
C SER A 153 -0.01 -9.57 0.89
N LEU A 154 1.18 -9.42 0.31
CA LEU A 154 1.77 -8.13 -0.06
C LEU A 154 1.85 -7.99 -1.58
N THR A 155 1.60 -6.77 -2.05
CA THR A 155 1.79 -6.38 -3.45
C THR A 155 2.70 -5.16 -3.52
N LEU A 156 3.62 -5.15 -4.50
CA LEU A 156 4.51 -4.03 -4.78
C LEU A 156 4.12 -3.38 -6.10
N PHE A 157 3.74 -2.11 -6.04
CA PHE A 157 3.56 -1.24 -7.20
C PHE A 157 4.79 -0.36 -7.37
N ASP A 158 5.67 -0.81 -8.25
CA ASP A 158 6.75 -0.01 -8.81
C ASP A 158 6.20 1.05 -9.79
N PRO A 159 6.99 2.05 -10.20
CA PRO A 159 6.54 3.11 -11.08
C PRO A 159 6.15 2.65 -12.48
N LEU A 160 6.70 1.55 -13.00
CA LEU A 160 6.27 1.03 -14.31
C LEU A 160 4.84 0.52 -14.19
N LYS A 161 4.54 -0.25 -13.14
CA LYS A 161 3.18 -0.68 -12.84
C LYS A 161 2.26 0.52 -12.59
N ILE A 162 2.71 1.52 -11.83
CA ILE A 162 1.90 2.73 -11.57
C ILE A 162 1.59 3.45 -12.88
N LYS A 163 2.59 3.65 -13.75
CA LYS A 163 2.40 4.27 -15.06
C LYS A 163 1.43 3.47 -15.93
N LEU A 164 1.59 2.14 -15.98
CA LEU A 164 0.67 1.27 -16.69
C LEU A 164 -0.78 1.40 -16.15
N LEU A 165 -0.95 1.46 -14.83
CA LEU A 165 -2.26 1.65 -14.22
C LEU A 165 -2.86 3.04 -14.53
N VAL A 166 -2.03 4.07 -14.64
CA VAL A 166 -2.44 5.41 -15.10
C VAL A 166 -2.91 5.35 -16.55
N ASP A 167 -2.15 4.71 -17.44
CA ASP A 167 -2.51 4.56 -18.85
C ASP A 167 -3.84 3.79 -18.99
N ILE A 168 -4.00 2.68 -18.26
CA ILE A 168 -5.26 1.92 -18.22
C ILE A 168 -6.41 2.78 -17.69
N ALA A 169 -6.21 3.50 -16.59
CA ALA A 169 -7.24 4.36 -16.02
C ALA A 169 -7.64 5.51 -16.97
N HIS A 170 -6.67 6.05 -17.71
CA HIS A 170 -6.89 7.05 -18.74
C HIS A 170 -7.72 6.48 -19.90
N ASP A 171 -7.38 5.30 -20.39
CA ASP A 171 -8.15 4.64 -21.46
C ASP A 171 -9.58 4.31 -21.02
N LEU A 172 -9.75 3.79 -19.80
CA LEU A 172 -11.07 3.55 -19.20
C LEU A 172 -11.91 4.84 -19.11
N ARG A 173 -11.28 5.97 -18.78
CA ARG A 173 -11.93 7.29 -18.76
C ARG A 173 -12.38 7.70 -20.16
N GLY A 174 -11.56 7.45 -21.18
CA GLY A 174 -11.90 7.73 -22.58
C GLY A 174 -13.03 6.86 -23.12
N LEU A 175 -13.22 5.65 -22.58
CA LEU A 175 -14.31 4.73 -22.94
C LEU A 175 -15.61 4.97 -22.16
N ALA A 176 -15.57 5.68 -21.03
CA ALA A 176 -16.73 5.98 -20.19
C ALA A 176 -17.58 7.15 -20.73
N VAL A 177 -17.42 7.49 -22.01
CA VAL A 177 -18.17 8.52 -22.76
C VAL A 177 -19.50 7.97 -23.26
#